data_AF-A0A7X8ZJY3-F1
#
_entry.id   AF-A0A7X8ZJY3-F1
#
_cell.length_a   1.000
_cell.length_b   1.000
_cell.length_c   1.000
_cell.angle_alpha   90.00
_cell.angle_beta   90.00
_cell.angle_gamma   90.00
#
_symmetry.space_group_name_H-M   'P 1'
#
loop_
_entity.id
_entity.type
_entity.pdbx_description
1 polymer ?
#
loop_
_entity_poly.entity_id
_entity_poly.type
_entity_poly.pdbx_seq_one_letter_code
_entity_poly.pdbx_strand_id
1 'polypeptide(L)'
;MPQYAKLSFPFDFLARFTYLRRLPWQLALVLLLILLATLVRILTVAGGDWDKALVLLLLAATLMVNSCRFLPEDKTLLKRLTWRQRLPAWGLLLLAMLIFFRSLQGGVGIKYEMLSHFPLLLLLLAACAYWGGAQAIWIFFLPVAICALVLPNRELIALAISFPLRLLSTIISVEVLQLFGLDLTYHLTSIYLPGSEIAITDACSGIDQLEVLLFLGYLLVKSQHTSKRWSFIHYLLMLPAIILVNALRIAITILLFIFMGEAAFDDIIHTLLGYALVLAVTVLLWWTGRFFPDYVEAAEKMEPKQLQDADA
;
A
#
# COMPACT_ATOMS: atom_id res chain seq x y z
N MET A 1 -27.05 35.66 33.40
CA MET A 1 -27.41 34.53 32.51
C MET A 1 -26.21 34.28 31.61
N PRO A 2 -25.55 33.12 31.71
CA PRO A 2 -24.29 32.89 31.03
C PRO A 2 -24.53 32.71 29.52
N GLN A 3 -23.72 33.41 28.72
CA GLN A 3 -23.60 33.20 27.29
C GLN A 3 -23.20 31.74 27.04
N TYR A 4 -24.09 30.99 26.39
CA TYR A 4 -23.74 29.69 25.83
C TYR A 4 -22.65 29.91 24.79
N ALA A 5 -21.42 29.53 25.15
CA ALA A 5 -20.34 29.31 24.20
C ALA A 5 -20.86 28.39 23.09
N LYS A 6 -20.93 28.90 21.86
CA LYS A 6 -21.12 28.06 20.69
C LYS A 6 -19.96 27.06 20.70
N LEU A 7 -20.26 25.81 21.05
CA LEU A 7 -19.39 24.68 20.80
C LEU A 7 -19.19 24.60 19.28
N SER A 8 -18.19 25.30 18.76
CA SER A 8 -17.76 25.16 17.37
C SER A 8 -17.12 23.79 17.24
N PHE A 9 -17.92 22.82 16.80
CA PHE A 9 -17.44 21.50 16.41
C PHE A 9 -16.24 21.64 15.45
N PRO A 10 -15.09 20.98 15.71
CA PRO A 10 -13.91 21.06 14.85
C PRO A 10 -14.04 20.10 13.67
N PHE A 11 -15.18 20.16 12.96
CA PHE A 11 -15.45 19.33 11.78
C PHE A 11 -15.33 20.14 10.50
N ASP A 12 -14.22 20.86 10.32
CA ASP A 12 -13.82 21.32 8.99
C ASP A 12 -13.10 20.20 8.21
N PHE A 13 -13.64 18.97 8.33
CA PHE A 13 -13.27 17.83 7.48
C PHE A 13 -13.43 18.19 6.00
N LEU A 14 -14.43 19.03 5.67
CA LEU A 14 -14.64 19.57 4.33
C LEU A 14 -13.53 20.54 3.88
N ALA A 15 -12.94 21.31 4.80
CA ALA A 15 -11.81 22.20 4.48
C ALA A 15 -10.57 21.41 4.03
N ARG A 16 -10.36 20.21 4.59
CA ARG A 16 -9.26 19.30 4.19
C ARG A 16 -9.35 18.80 2.75
N PHE A 17 -10.51 18.86 2.12
CA PHE A 17 -10.73 18.42 0.73
C PHE A 17 -11.09 19.56 -0.22
N THR A 18 -10.83 20.81 0.15
CA THR A 18 -11.05 21.99 -0.71
C THR A 18 -10.36 21.88 -2.06
N TYR A 19 -9.22 21.19 -2.13
CA TYR A 19 -8.53 20.90 -3.38
C TYR A 19 -9.32 19.95 -4.31
N LEU A 20 -10.22 19.10 -3.82
CA LEU A 20 -11.08 18.28 -4.68
C LEU A 20 -12.01 19.14 -5.51
N ARG A 21 -12.33 20.35 -5.05
CA ARG A 21 -13.04 21.31 -5.89
C ARG A 21 -12.27 21.51 -7.19
N ARG A 22 -10.93 21.51 -7.21
CA ARG A 22 -10.04 21.70 -8.38
C ARG A 22 -10.21 20.62 -9.47
N LEU A 23 -10.80 19.47 -9.14
CA LEU A 23 -10.95 18.35 -10.07
C LEU A 23 -11.99 18.67 -11.16
N PRO A 24 -11.66 18.58 -12.47
CA PRO A 24 -12.67 18.67 -13.51
C PRO A 24 -13.60 17.46 -13.41
N TRP A 25 -14.90 17.67 -13.63
CA TRP A 25 -15.91 16.62 -13.42
C TRP A 25 -15.67 15.40 -14.32
N GLN A 26 -15.12 15.58 -15.52
CA GLN A 26 -14.77 14.49 -16.42
C GLN A 26 -13.68 13.60 -15.83
N LEU A 27 -12.64 14.20 -15.26
CA LEU A 27 -11.59 13.45 -14.58
C LEU A 27 -12.13 12.78 -13.33
N ALA A 28 -12.97 13.48 -12.55
CA ALA A 28 -13.63 12.89 -11.39
C ALA A 28 -14.44 11.63 -11.76
N LEU A 29 -15.18 11.69 -12.87
CA LEU A 29 -15.93 10.57 -13.39
C LEU A 29 -15.02 9.42 -13.81
N VAL A 30 -13.92 9.69 -14.54
CA VAL A 30 -12.93 8.66 -14.91
C VAL A 30 -12.37 7.97 -13.67
N LEU A 31 -11.92 8.73 -12.68
CA LEU A 31 -11.37 8.21 -11.45
C LEU A 31 -12.40 7.36 -10.67
N LEU A 32 -13.65 7.82 -10.58
CA LEU A 32 -14.74 7.08 -9.94
C LEU A 32 -15.04 5.77 -10.69
N LEU A 33 -15.10 5.80 -12.02
CA LEU A 33 -15.34 4.62 -12.85
C LEU A 33 -14.23 3.59 -12.69
N ILE A 34 -12.97 4.03 -12.54
CA ILE A 34 -11.84 3.12 -12.26
C ILE A 34 -12.09 2.39 -10.93
N LEU A 35 -12.38 3.12 -9.85
CA LEU A 35 -12.63 2.50 -8.54
C LEU A 35 -13.83 1.56 -8.56
N LEU A 36 -14.95 1.97 -9.19
CA LEU A 36 -16.16 1.16 -9.28
C LEU A 36 -15.93 -0.09 -10.13
N ALA A 37 -15.27 0.02 -11.28
CA ALA A 37 -14.96 -1.13 -12.12
C ALA A 37 -14.03 -2.12 -11.40
N THR A 38 -13.03 -1.61 -10.68
CA THR A 38 -12.14 -2.43 -9.86
C THR A 38 -12.90 -3.08 -8.71
N LEU A 39 -13.80 -2.37 -8.02
CA LEU A 39 -14.66 -2.94 -6.99
C LEU A 39 -15.53 -4.07 -7.55
N VAL A 40 -16.21 -3.85 -8.69
CA VAL A 40 -17.04 -4.88 -9.34
C VAL A 40 -16.20 -6.11 -9.69
N ARG A 41 -14.97 -5.93 -10.18
CA ARG A 41 -14.04 -7.04 -10.44
C ARG A 41 -13.64 -7.77 -9.14
N ILE A 42 -13.40 -7.03 -8.06
CA ILE A 42 -13.24 -7.55 -6.68
C ILE A 42 -14.58 -7.96 -6.08
N LEU A 43 -15.68 -8.12 -6.80
CA LEU A 43 -16.87 -8.79 -6.27
C LEU A 43 -17.29 -9.96 -7.15
N THR A 44 -16.78 -10.04 -8.37
CA THR A 44 -17.10 -11.09 -9.34
C THR A 44 -15.99 -12.12 -9.55
N VAL A 45 -14.71 -11.75 -9.37
CA VAL A 45 -13.57 -12.62 -9.73
C VAL A 45 -12.82 -13.26 -8.56
N ALA A 46 -12.61 -12.57 -7.45
CA ALA A 46 -11.67 -12.95 -6.37
C ALA A 46 -12.09 -14.11 -5.45
N GLY A 47 -13.06 -14.96 -5.82
CA GLY A 47 -13.19 -16.32 -5.29
C GLY A 47 -13.33 -16.52 -3.78
N GLY A 48 -13.55 -15.48 -2.97
CA GLY A 48 -13.62 -15.57 -1.50
C GLY A 48 -12.65 -14.63 -0.76
N ASP A 49 -11.51 -14.26 -1.36
CA ASP A 49 -10.46 -13.43 -0.74
C ASP A 49 -10.66 -11.93 -1.03
N TRP A 50 -11.89 -11.46 -0.81
CA TRP A 50 -12.29 -10.10 -1.13
C TRP A 50 -11.74 -9.08 -0.14
N ASP A 51 -11.56 -9.50 1.11
CA ASP A 51 -11.09 -8.68 2.23
C ASP A 51 -9.74 -8.00 1.94
N LYS A 52 -8.72 -8.76 1.53
CA LYS A 52 -7.37 -8.25 1.23
C LYS A 52 -7.38 -7.32 0.01
N ALA A 53 -8.15 -7.69 -1.03
CA ALA A 53 -8.27 -6.86 -2.23
C ALA A 53 -9.02 -5.54 -1.96
N LEU A 54 -10.03 -5.55 -1.09
CA LEU A 54 -10.73 -4.33 -0.68
C LEU A 54 -9.79 -3.37 0.06
N VAL A 55 -8.88 -3.87 0.91
CA VAL A 55 -7.88 -3.04 1.57
C VAL A 55 -6.91 -2.39 0.58
N LEU A 56 -6.45 -3.12 -0.43
CA LEU A 56 -5.66 -2.52 -1.53
C LEU A 56 -6.46 -1.50 -2.34
N LEU A 57 -7.75 -1.73 -2.56
CA LEU A 57 -8.63 -0.75 -3.21
C LEU A 57 -8.78 0.51 -2.35
N LEU A 58 -8.89 0.38 -1.03
CA LEU A 58 -8.91 1.52 -0.10
C LEU A 58 -7.59 2.30 -0.14
N LEU A 59 -6.45 1.61 -0.20
CA LEU A 59 -5.15 2.24 -0.42
C LEU A 59 -5.11 2.99 -1.76
N ALA A 60 -5.56 2.37 -2.85
CA ALA A 60 -5.64 3.03 -4.15
C ALA A 60 -6.56 4.26 -4.12
N ALA A 61 -7.74 4.16 -3.51
CA ALA A 61 -8.69 5.26 -3.39
C ALA A 61 -8.12 6.43 -2.56
N THR A 62 -7.50 6.14 -1.41
CA THR A 62 -6.87 7.16 -0.57
C THR A 62 -5.68 7.83 -1.25
N LEU A 63 -4.83 7.06 -1.94
CA LEU A 63 -3.76 7.59 -2.79
C LEU A 63 -4.32 8.48 -3.89
N MET A 64 -5.39 8.05 -4.57
CA MET A 64 -5.99 8.79 -5.66
C MET A 64 -6.58 10.13 -5.19
N VAL A 65 -7.30 10.11 -4.06
CA VAL A 65 -7.83 11.33 -3.43
C VAL A 65 -6.70 12.26 -2.97
N ASN A 66 -5.60 11.72 -2.42
CA ASN A 66 -4.46 12.53 -2.01
C ASN A 66 -3.68 13.09 -3.22
N SER A 67 -3.59 12.34 -4.32
CA SER A 67 -2.95 12.75 -5.57
C SER A 67 -3.63 13.95 -6.22
N CYS A 68 -4.94 14.13 -6.05
CA CYS A 68 -5.66 15.31 -6.53
C CYS A 68 -5.10 16.65 -5.99
N ARG A 69 -4.33 16.65 -4.89
CA ARG A 69 -3.64 17.85 -4.38
C ARG A 69 -2.57 18.39 -5.32
N PHE A 70 -2.06 17.55 -6.22
CA PHE A 70 -0.99 17.91 -7.17
C PHE A 70 -1.53 18.38 -8.51
N LEU A 71 -2.85 18.41 -8.69
CA LEU A 71 -3.44 19.03 -9.86
C LEU A 71 -3.23 20.55 -9.82
N PRO A 72 -3.12 21.21 -10.99
CA PRO A 72 -3.00 22.66 -11.08
C PRO A 72 -4.11 23.38 -10.30
N GLU A 73 -3.77 24.50 -9.69
CA GLU A 73 -4.74 25.29 -8.92
C GLU A 73 -5.81 25.91 -9.83
N ASP A 74 -5.40 26.34 -11.02
CA ASP A 74 -6.29 26.90 -12.02
C ASP A 74 -6.90 25.81 -12.92
N LYS A 75 -8.18 25.51 -12.66
CA LYS A 75 -8.98 24.57 -13.46
C LYS A 75 -9.15 24.99 -14.91
N THR A 76 -9.06 26.29 -15.20
CA THR A 76 -9.25 26.79 -16.55
C THR A 76 -8.12 26.33 -17.46
N LEU A 77 -6.92 26.09 -16.92
CA LEU A 77 -5.79 25.49 -17.63
C LEU A 77 -6.12 24.07 -18.13
N LEU A 78 -6.81 23.27 -17.30
CA LEU A 78 -7.26 21.93 -17.68
C LEU A 78 -8.39 21.95 -18.73
N LYS A 79 -9.27 22.96 -18.66
CA LYS A 79 -10.33 23.14 -19.66
C LYS A 79 -9.81 23.63 -21.01
N ARG A 80 -8.70 24.37 -21.02
CA ARG A 80 -8.08 24.97 -22.22
C ARG A 80 -6.95 24.11 -22.81
N LEU A 81 -6.86 22.83 -22.43
CA LEU A 81 -5.82 21.94 -22.96
C LEU A 81 -5.85 21.91 -24.49
N THR A 82 -4.75 22.31 -25.10
CA THR A 82 -4.57 22.31 -26.55
C THR A 82 -4.38 20.90 -27.08
N TRP A 83 -4.57 20.69 -28.39
CA TRP A 83 -4.36 19.37 -29.01
C TRP A 83 -2.92 18.84 -28.79
N ARG A 84 -1.91 19.73 -28.78
CA ARG A 84 -0.51 19.39 -28.48
C ARG A 84 -0.34 18.84 -27.07
N GLN A 85 -1.05 19.40 -26.10
CA GLN A 85 -1.01 18.96 -24.70
C GLN A 85 -1.74 17.62 -24.47
N ARG A 86 -2.58 17.19 -25.42
CA ARG A 86 -3.24 15.87 -25.41
C ARG A 86 -2.45 14.80 -26.16
N LEU A 87 -1.35 15.13 -26.84
CA LEU A 87 -0.51 14.15 -27.53
C LEU A 87 -0.03 13.00 -26.62
N PRO A 88 0.34 13.22 -25.34
CA PRO A 88 0.71 12.12 -24.45
C PRO A 88 -0.44 11.15 -24.20
N ALA A 89 -1.68 11.64 -24.08
CA ALA A 89 -2.86 10.78 -23.91
C ALA A 89 -3.10 9.91 -25.14
N TRP A 90 -3.02 10.49 -26.34
CA TRP A 90 -3.14 9.74 -27.60
C TRP A 90 -1.98 8.76 -27.80
N GLY A 91 -0.77 9.14 -27.41
CA GLY A 91 0.41 8.26 -27.46
C GLY A 91 0.24 7.04 -26.53
N LEU A 92 -0.24 7.25 -25.30
CA LEU A 92 -0.55 6.16 -24.38
C LEU A 92 -1.68 5.27 -24.90
N LEU A 93 -2.73 5.85 -25.49
CA LEU A 93 -3.82 5.10 -26.08
C LEU A 93 -3.35 4.24 -27.26
N LEU A 94 -2.55 4.82 -28.17
CA LEU A 94 -1.98 4.09 -29.29
C LEU A 94 -1.09 2.93 -28.80
N LEU A 95 -0.23 3.19 -27.80
CA LEU A 95 0.61 2.15 -27.22
C LEU A 95 -0.23 1.05 -26.56
N ALA A 96 -1.30 1.41 -25.84
CA ALA A 96 -2.23 0.45 -25.24
C ALA A 96 -2.86 -0.45 -26.32
N MET A 97 -3.32 0.14 -27.43
CA MET A 97 -3.90 -0.59 -28.56
C MET A 97 -2.87 -1.51 -29.23
N LEU A 98 -1.65 -1.04 -29.48
CA LEU A 98 -0.60 -1.84 -30.10
C LEU A 98 -0.23 -3.07 -29.24
N ILE A 99 -0.07 -2.89 -27.93
CA ILE A 99 0.22 -4.01 -27.01
C ILE A 99 -0.97 -4.96 -26.94
N PHE A 100 -2.20 -4.43 -26.88
CA PHE A 100 -3.42 -5.24 -26.87
C PHE A 100 -3.55 -6.09 -28.14
N PHE A 101 -3.40 -5.50 -29.33
CA PHE A 101 -3.47 -6.25 -30.59
C PHE A 101 -2.35 -7.27 -30.73
N ARG A 102 -1.13 -6.94 -30.30
CA ARG A 102 -0.02 -7.90 -30.26
C ARG A 102 -0.32 -9.07 -29.32
N SER A 103 -1.01 -8.82 -28.20
CA SER A 103 -1.47 -9.87 -27.29
C SER A 103 -2.53 -10.78 -27.91
N LEU A 104 -3.32 -10.30 -28.88
CA LEU A 104 -4.32 -11.12 -29.60
C LEU A 104 -3.71 -11.99 -30.70
N GLN A 105 -2.63 -11.55 -31.34
CA GLN A 105 -1.97 -12.26 -32.44
C GLN A 105 -0.98 -13.35 -31.98
N GLY A 106 -0.64 -13.37 -30.69
CA GLY A 106 0.33 -14.31 -30.14
C GLY A 106 -0.26 -15.70 -29.91
N GLY A 107 -0.03 -16.62 -30.85
CA GLY A 107 -0.11 -18.08 -30.63
C GLY A 107 1.00 -18.64 -29.71
N VAL A 108 1.62 -17.81 -28.89
CA VAL A 108 2.62 -18.20 -27.89
C VAL A 108 1.90 -18.20 -26.55
N GLY A 109 1.52 -19.41 -26.10
CA GLY A 109 0.76 -19.62 -24.88
C GLY A 109 1.35 -18.94 -23.66
N ILE A 110 0.46 -18.34 -22.85
CA ILE A 110 0.45 -18.43 -21.37
C ILE A 110 1.83 -18.34 -20.70
N LYS A 111 2.62 -17.29 -20.95
CA LYS A 111 3.84 -17.04 -20.12
C LYS A 111 3.99 -15.62 -19.58
N TYR A 112 3.09 -14.69 -19.93
CA TYR A 112 3.15 -13.32 -19.42
C TYR A 112 1.76 -12.79 -19.05
N GLU A 113 1.07 -13.45 -18.10
CA GLU A 113 -0.24 -13.01 -17.58
C GLU A 113 -0.20 -11.54 -17.12
N MET A 114 0.90 -11.12 -16.49
CA MET A 114 1.16 -9.72 -16.12
C MET A 114 1.13 -8.74 -17.31
N LEU A 115 1.65 -9.15 -18.46
CA LEU A 115 1.74 -8.31 -19.65
C LEU A 115 0.36 -8.09 -20.29
N SER A 116 -0.61 -8.99 -20.01
CA SER A 116 -1.99 -8.85 -20.47
C SER A 116 -2.74 -7.69 -19.79
N HIS A 117 -2.28 -7.26 -18.61
CA HIS A 117 -2.87 -6.17 -17.84
C HIS A 117 -2.22 -4.80 -18.09
N PHE A 118 -1.05 -4.76 -18.74
CA PHE A 118 -0.38 -3.51 -19.13
C PHE A 118 -1.23 -2.61 -20.05
N PRO A 119 -1.93 -3.13 -21.08
CA PRO A 119 -2.82 -2.31 -21.91
C PRO A 119 -3.89 -1.58 -21.09
N LEU A 120 -4.44 -2.22 -20.06
CA LEU A 120 -5.43 -1.59 -19.18
C LEU A 120 -4.83 -0.41 -18.41
N LEU A 121 -3.63 -0.58 -17.84
CA LEU A 121 -2.93 0.52 -17.17
C LEU A 121 -2.74 1.72 -18.11
N LEU A 122 -2.23 1.48 -19.33
CA LEU A 122 -1.98 2.53 -20.31
C LEU A 122 -3.27 3.22 -20.75
N LEU A 123 -4.35 2.47 -20.95
CA LEU A 123 -5.67 3.00 -21.29
C LEU A 123 -6.21 3.92 -20.19
N LEU A 124 -6.14 3.50 -18.93
CA LEU A 124 -6.62 4.30 -17.81
C LEU A 124 -5.78 5.56 -17.59
N LEU A 125 -4.46 5.47 -17.76
CA LEU A 125 -3.58 6.64 -17.73
C LEU A 125 -3.81 7.57 -18.92
N ALA A 126 -4.10 7.05 -20.11
CA ALA A 126 -4.51 7.85 -21.26
C ALA A 126 -5.78 8.65 -20.96
N ALA A 127 -6.79 8.01 -20.35
CA ALA A 127 -8.03 8.69 -19.94
C ALA A 127 -7.78 9.79 -18.89
N CYS A 128 -6.92 9.52 -17.90
CA CYS A 128 -6.51 10.53 -16.93
C CYS A 128 -5.76 11.69 -17.58
N ALA A 129 -4.82 11.41 -18.49
CA ALA A 129 -4.02 12.39 -19.21
C ALA A 129 -4.85 13.26 -20.16
N TYR A 130 -5.90 12.69 -20.76
CA TYR A 130 -6.77 13.41 -21.69
C TYR A 130 -7.49 14.59 -21.02
N TRP A 131 -8.00 14.37 -19.79
CA TRP A 131 -8.75 15.38 -19.03
C TRP A 131 -7.90 16.14 -17.99
N GLY A 132 -6.80 15.55 -17.51
CA GLY A 132 -5.90 16.13 -16.50
C GLY A 132 -4.57 16.68 -17.04
N GLY A 133 -4.31 16.53 -18.34
CA GLY A 133 -3.05 16.87 -18.99
C GLY A 133 -1.93 15.87 -18.70
N ALA A 134 -0.76 16.06 -19.31
CA ALA A 134 0.37 15.14 -19.23
C ALA A 134 0.84 14.83 -17.79
N GLN A 135 0.78 15.82 -16.90
CA GLN A 135 1.12 15.65 -15.48
C GLN A 135 0.23 14.64 -14.75
N ALA A 136 -1.02 14.45 -15.20
CA ALA A 136 -1.95 13.51 -14.60
C ALA A 136 -1.45 12.06 -14.68
N ILE A 137 -0.61 11.76 -15.69
CA ILE A 137 0.05 10.46 -15.82
C ILE A 137 0.84 10.17 -14.55
N TRP A 138 1.75 11.06 -14.14
CA TRP A 138 2.60 10.86 -12.98
C TRP A 138 1.84 10.99 -11.65
N ILE A 139 0.85 11.89 -11.59
CA ILE A 139 0.02 12.11 -10.39
C ILE A 139 -0.81 10.86 -10.05
N PHE A 140 -1.39 10.22 -11.07
CA PHE A 140 -2.29 9.08 -10.91
C PHE A 140 -1.63 7.73 -11.24
N PHE A 141 -0.35 7.71 -11.61
CA PHE A 141 0.36 6.47 -11.97
C PHE A 141 0.20 5.38 -10.90
N LEU A 142 0.59 5.69 -9.66
CA LEU A 142 0.57 4.73 -8.57
C LEU A 142 -0.85 4.18 -8.26
N PRO A 143 -1.88 5.02 -7.98
CA PRO A 143 -3.21 4.50 -7.69
C PRO A 143 -3.83 3.73 -8.87
N VAL A 144 -3.60 4.18 -10.11
CA VAL A 144 -4.09 3.47 -11.31
C VAL A 144 -3.34 2.16 -11.53
N ALA A 145 -2.03 2.11 -11.28
CA ALA A 145 -1.24 0.88 -11.34
C ALA A 145 -1.69 -0.14 -10.28
N ILE A 146 -2.10 0.30 -9.09
CA ILE A 146 -2.69 -0.59 -8.09
C ILE A 146 -3.97 -1.22 -8.66
N CYS A 147 -4.88 -0.41 -9.20
CA CYS A 147 -6.16 -0.89 -9.76
C CYS A 147 -6.01 -1.78 -11.01
N ALA A 148 -5.08 -1.44 -11.90
CA ALA A 148 -4.96 -2.05 -13.22
C ALA A 148 -3.94 -3.19 -13.29
N LEU A 149 -2.98 -3.25 -12.36
CA LEU A 149 -1.82 -4.15 -12.44
C LEU A 149 -1.60 -4.93 -11.14
N VAL A 150 -1.61 -4.27 -9.97
CA VAL A 150 -1.38 -4.97 -8.69
C VAL A 150 -2.57 -5.86 -8.32
N LEU A 151 -3.78 -5.30 -8.28
CA LEU A 151 -4.98 -6.04 -7.90
C LEU A 151 -5.26 -7.24 -8.83
N PRO A 152 -5.19 -7.09 -10.17
CA PRO A 152 -5.33 -8.21 -11.10
C PRO A 152 -4.30 -9.34 -10.92
N ASN A 153 -3.07 -9.01 -10.51
CA ASN A 153 -1.96 -9.97 -10.39
C ASN A 153 -1.56 -10.21 -8.93
N ARG A 154 -2.49 -10.03 -7.98
CA ARG A 154 -2.21 -10.05 -6.53
C ARG A 154 -1.50 -11.34 -6.11
N GLU A 155 -2.03 -12.50 -6.52
CA GLU A 155 -1.48 -13.82 -6.15
C GLU A 155 -0.06 -14.01 -6.69
N LEU A 156 0.18 -13.64 -7.94
CA LEU A 156 1.51 -13.73 -8.54
C LEU A 156 2.52 -12.80 -7.84
N ILE A 157 2.09 -11.58 -7.48
CA ILE A 157 2.92 -10.63 -6.72
C ILE A 157 3.21 -11.17 -5.32
N ALA A 158 2.18 -11.70 -4.65
CA ALA A 158 2.30 -12.29 -3.32
C ALA A 158 3.32 -13.45 -3.32
N LEU A 159 3.22 -14.35 -4.30
CA LEU A 159 4.17 -15.46 -4.46
C LEU A 159 5.60 -14.96 -4.73
N ALA A 160 5.77 -13.97 -5.61
CA ALA A 160 7.07 -13.41 -5.93
C ALA A 160 7.75 -12.71 -4.74
N ILE A 161 6.96 -12.11 -3.84
CA ILE A 161 7.45 -11.43 -2.64
C ILE A 161 7.60 -12.40 -1.45
N SER A 162 6.80 -13.45 -1.36
CA SER A 162 6.83 -14.41 -0.25
C SER A 162 8.21 -15.05 -0.07
N PHE A 163 8.81 -15.55 -1.16
CA PHE A 163 10.11 -16.23 -1.08
C PHE A 163 11.22 -15.36 -0.47
N PRO A 164 11.51 -14.13 -0.97
CA PRO A 164 12.56 -13.30 -0.38
C PRO A 164 12.24 -12.91 1.07
N LEU A 165 10.97 -12.67 1.43
CA LEU A 165 10.59 -12.40 2.81
C LEU A 165 10.87 -13.60 3.72
N ARG A 166 10.52 -14.82 3.31
CA ARG A 166 10.77 -16.05 4.06
C ARG A 166 12.27 -16.31 4.21
N LEU A 167 13.04 -16.15 3.14
CA LEU A 167 14.49 -16.36 3.16
C LEU A 167 15.17 -15.43 4.16
N LEU A 168 14.92 -14.12 4.06
CA LEU A 168 15.52 -13.13 4.96
C LEU A 168 15.09 -13.32 6.40
N SER A 169 13.80 -13.59 6.63
CA SER A 169 13.29 -13.81 7.99
C SER A 169 13.88 -15.08 8.60
N THR A 170 13.99 -16.17 7.84
CA THR A 170 14.59 -17.44 8.30
C THR A 170 16.04 -17.26 8.71
N ILE A 171 16.84 -16.58 7.88
CA ILE A 171 18.25 -16.28 8.18
C ILE A 171 18.33 -15.52 9.50
N ILE A 172 17.62 -14.40 9.62
CA ILE A 172 17.68 -13.57 10.83
C ILE A 172 17.22 -14.35 12.06
N SER A 173 16.13 -15.12 11.97
CA SER A 173 15.63 -15.93 13.08
C SER A 173 16.64 -16.93 13.59
N VAL A 174 17.25 -17.71 12.68
CA VAL A 174 18.17 -18.78 13.07
C VAL A 174 19.46 -18.20 13.63
N GLU A 175 20.03 -17.18 13.00
CA GLU A 175 21.24 -16.50 13.50
C GLU A 175 21.01 -15.94 14.91
N VAL A 176 19.85 -15.30 15.15
CA VAL A 176 19.49 -14.80 16.49
C VAL A 176 19.36 -15.94 17.50
N LEU A 177 18.70 -17.05 17.15
CA LEU A 177 18.52 -18.18 18.07
C LEU A 177 19.85 -18.91 18.36
N GLN A 178 20.76 -19.00 17.40
CA GLN A 178 22.11 -19.53 17.62
C GLN A 178 22.90 -18.70 18.62
N LEU A 179 22.74 -17.37 18.63
CA LEU A 179 23.34 -16.50 19.66
C LEU A 179 22.83 -16.81 21.07
N PHE A 180 21.63 -17.39 21.19
CA PHE A 180 21.06 -17.87 22.46
C PHE A 180 21.41 -19.35 22.76
N GLY A 181 22.30 -19.96 21.99
CA GLY A 181 22.82 -21.31 22.24
C GLY A 181 21.98 -22.46 21.68
N LEU A 182 21.03 -22.17 20.77
CA LEU A 182 20.29 -23.22 20.08
C LEU A 182 21.08 -23.78 18.90
N ASP A 183 21.21 -25.11 18.84
CA ASP A 183 21.83 -25.83 17.72
C ASP A 183 20.83 -26.00 16.57
N LEU A 184 20.78 -24.99 15.71
CA LEU A 184 19.88 -24.89 14.56
C LEU A 184 20.70 -24.70 13.30
N THR A 185 20.27 -25.27 12.18
CA THR A 185 20.83 -24.95 10.86
C THR A 185 19.69 -24.66 9.88
N TYR A 186 19.99 -23.99 8.77
CA TYR A 186 18.98 -23.70 7.75
C TYR A 186 19.49 -23.96 6.35
N HIS A 187 18.57 -24.34 5.48
CA HIS A 187 18.78 -24.38 4.04
C HIS A 187 17.60 -23.68 3.35
N LEU A 188 17.86 -22.54 2.73
CA LEU A 188 16.83 -21.66 2.16
C LEU A 188 15.80 -21.24 3.21
N THR A 189 14.62 -21.85 3.18
CA THR A 189 13.49 -21.58 4.07
C THR A 189 13.14 -22.77 4.96
N SER A 190 13.95 -23.84 4.92
CA SER A 190 13.85 -24.98 5.84
C SER A 190 14.84 -24.80 6.99
N ILE A 191 14.39 -25.12 8.20
CA ILE A 191 15.16 -25.04 9.44
C ILE A 191 15.28 -26.46 10.00
N TYR A 192 16.50 -26.87 10.33
CA TYR A 192 16.81 -28.19 10.86
C TYR A 192 17.17 -28.09 12.34
N LEU A 193 16.50 -28.93 13.12
CA LEU A 193 16.72 -29.13 14.54
C LEU A 193 17.16 -30.60 14.76
N PRO A 194 17.76 -30.93 15.91
CA PRO A 194 18.04 -32.32 16.25
C PRO A 194 16.76 -33.18 16.19
N GLY A 195 16.67 -34.04 15.17
CA GLY A 195 15.54 -34.96 14.98
C GLY A 195 14.27 -34.38 14.35
N SER A 196 14.28 -33.13 13.86
CA SER A 196 13.11 -32.55 13.18
C SER A 196 13.49 -31.50 12.12
N GLU A 197 12.60 -31.29 11.16
CA GLU A 197 12.71 -30.25 10.12
C GLU A 197 11.44 -29.40 10.14
N ILE A 198 11.61 -28.08 10.10
CA ILE A 198 10.54 -27.10 9.99
C ILE A 198 10.68 -26.36 8.66
N ALA A 199 9.74 -26.58 7.74
CA ALA A 199 9.65 -25.82 6.51
C ALA A 199 8.83 -24.54 6.74
N ILE A 200 9.43 -23.37 6.50
CA ILE A 200 8.71 -22.10 6.55
C ILE A 200 7.88 -21.95 5.27
N THR A 201 6.57 -22.17 5.37
CA THR A 201 5.61 -22.09 4.26
C THR A 201 5.13 -20.65 4.02
N ASP A 202 4.37 -20.43 2.94
CA ASP A 202 3.85 -19.10 2.59
C ASP A 202 3.00 -18.45 3.70
N ALA A 203 2.33 -19.24 4.54
CA ALA A 203 1.58 -18.74 5.70
C ALA A 203 2.49 -17.99 6.72
N CYS A 204 3.76 -18.38 6.80
CA CYS A 204 4.73 -17.77 7.69
C CYS A 204 5.46 -16.56 7.08
N SER A 205 5.26 -16.27 5.79
CA SER A 205 5.93 -15.17 5.07
C SER A 205 5.49 -13.77 5.51
N GLY A 206 4.34 -13.66 6.18
CA GLY A 206 3.69 -12.40 6.51
C GLY A 206 3.00 -11.71 5.32
N ILE A 207 2.91 -12.40 4.16
CA ILE A 207 2.34 -11.83 2.94
C ILE A 207 0.84 -11.52 3.10
N ASP A 208 0.12 -12.34 3.87
CA ASP A 208 -1.32 -12.16 4.12
C ASP A 208 -1.65 -10.88 4.88
N GLN A 209 -0.68 -10.34 5.64
CA GLN A 209 -0.84 -9.07 6.35
C GLN A 209 -0.29 -7.88 5.56
N LEU A 210 0.35 -8.10 4.41
CA LEU A 210 1.06 -7.06 3.68
C LEU A 210 0.12 -5.97 3.19
N GLU A 211 -1.06 -6.31 2.64
CA GLU A 211 -2.04 -5.34 2.15
C GLU A 211 -2.52 -4.41 3.27
N VAL A 212 -2.82 -4.98 4.44
CA VAL A 212 -3.24 -4.24 5.64
C VAL A 212 -2.13 -3.34 6.13
N LEU A 213 -0.90 -3.84 6.18
CA LEU A 213 0.27 -3.07 6.61
C LEU A 213 0.60 -1.92 5.66
N LEU A 214 0.51 -2.13 4.34
CA LEU A 214 0.66 -1.08 3.34
C LEU A 214 -0.38 0.03 3.56
N PHE A 215 -1.64 -0.32 3.78
CA PHE A 215 -2.68 0.66 4.01
C PHE A 215 -2.53 1.40 5.35
N LEU A 216 -2.38 0.67 6.46
CA LEU A 216 -2.23 1.25 7.80
C LEU A 216 -0.97 2.10 7.90
N GLY A 217 0.16 1.60 7.39
CA GLY A 217 1.40 2.35 7.38
C GLY A 217 1.32 3.60 6.49
N TYR A 218 0.56 3.57 5.39
CA TYR A 218 0.33 4.77 4.58
C TYR A 218 -0.40 5.84 5.39
N LEU A 219 -1.51 5.46 6.05
CA LEU A 219 -2.29 6.38 6.88
C LEU A 219 -1.46 6.94 8.04
N LEU A 220 -0.73 6.07 8.72
CA LEU A 220 0.11 6.42 9.86
C LEU A 220 1.22 7.39 9.46
N VAL A 221 2.00 7.05 8.44
CA VAL A 221 3.11 7.90 7.98
C VAL A 221 2.57 9.23 7.45
N LYS A 222 1.47 9.22 6.69
CA LYS A 222 0.82 10.48 6.25
C LYS A 222 0.32 11.34 7.41
N SER A 223 0.03 10.73 8.56
CA SER A 223 -0.37 11.47 9.75
C SER A 223 0.82 12.09 10.50
N GLN A 224 2.03 11.55 10.36
CA GLN A 224 3.21 11.97 11.14
C GLN A 224 4.13 12.96 10.41
N HIS A 225 3.93 13.22 9.12
CA HIS A 225 4.84 14.05 8.33
C HIS A 225 4.15 15.20 7.59
N THR A 226 4.81 16.36 7.57
CA THR A 226 4.45 17.48 6.69
C THR A 226 5.11 17.37 5.31
N SER A 227 6.35 16.89 5.26
CA SER A 227 7.15 16.76 4.05
C SER A 227 6.86 15.46 3.32
N LYS A 228 6.67 15.56 2.00
CA LYS A 228 6.49 14.37 1.15
C LYS A 228 7.74 13.50 1.09
N ARG A 229 8.92 14.11 1.15
CA ARG A 229 10.20 13.39 1.04
C ARG A 229 10.40 12.49 2.25
N TRP A 230 10.22 13.03 3.45
CA TRP A 230 10.33 12.28 4.71
C TRP A 230 9.21 11.26 4.87
N SER A 231 7.97 11.62 4.52
CA SER A 231 6.87 10.65 4.45
C SER A 231 7.18 9.47 3.52
N PHE A 232 7.82 9.70 2.37
CA PHE A 232 8.18 8.60 1.46
C PHE A 232 9.30 7.72 2.04
N ILE A 233 10.37 8.34 2.57
CA ILE A 233 11.49 7.60 3.18
C ILE A 233 11.00 6.78 4.37
N HIS A 234 10.17 7.35 5.24
CA HIS A 234 9.61 6.62 6.39
C HIS A 234 8.72 5.45 5.93
N TYR A 235 7.89 5.65 4.90
CA TYR A 235 7.07 4.56 4.36
C TYR A 235 7.93 3.39 3.83
N LEU A 236 9.12 3.66 3.26
CA LEU A 236 10.04 2.60 2.83
C LEU A 236 10.61 1.78 4.00
N LEU A 237 10.65 2.31 5.22
CA LEU A 237 11.04 1.56 6.42
C LEU A 237 10.03 0.47 6.82
N MET A 238 8.85 0.45 6.19
CA MET A 238 7.88 -0.63 6.39
C MET A 238 8.44 -1.99 5.99
N LEU A 239 9.14 -2.09 4.87
CA LEU A 239 9.68 -3.37 4.39
C LEU A 239 10.69 -3.99 5.38
N PRO A 240 11.74 -3.27 5.85
CA PRO A 240 12.64 -3.82 6.86
C PRO A 240 11.92 -4.07 8.20
N ALA A 241 10.95 -3.25 8.60
CA ALA A 241 10.15 -3.50 9.79
C ALA A 241 9.38 -4.84 9.70
N ILE A 242 8.75 -5.12 8.55
CA ILE A 242 8.06 -6.40 8.30
C ILE A 242 9.03 -7.56 8.40
N ILE A 243 10.21 -7.47 7.77
CA ILE A 243 11.22 -8.54 7.80
C ILE A 243 11.69 -8.82 9.22
N LEU A 244 12.00 -7.78 10.00
CA LEU A 244 12.49 -7.93 11.38
C LEU A 244 11.43 -8.54 12.31
N VAL A 245 10.19 -8.06 12.24
CA VAL A 245 9.12 -8.59 13.09
C VAL A 245 8.70 -9.99 12.64
N ASN A 246 8.74 -10.30 11.33
CA ASN A 246 8.55 -11.67 10.83
C ASN A 246 9.66 -12.61 11.31
N ALA A 247 10.92 -12.16 11.34
CA ALA A 247 12.01 -12.95 11.90
C ALA A 247 11.78 -13.24 13.39
N LEU A 248 11.30 -12.26 14.15
CA LEU A 248 10.92 -12.47 15.54
C LEU A 248 9.75 -13.47 15.66
N ARG A 249 8.74 -13.37 14.80
CA ARG A 249 7.61 -14.30 14.75
C ARG A 249 8.09 -15.73 14.51
N ILE A 250 8.93 -15.97 13.50
CA ILE A 250 9.50 -17.29 13.21
C ILE A 250 10.32 -17.80 14.39
N ALA A 251 11.13 -16.95 15.02
CA ALA A 251 11.92 -17.33 16.19
C ALA A 251 11.02 -17.77 17.36
N ILE A 252 9.94 -17.02 17.63
CA ILE A 252 8.93 -17.40 18.64
C ILE A 252 8.28 -18.73 18.28
N THR A 253 7.90 -18.94 17.01
CA THR A 253 7.30 -20.21 16.57
C THR A 253 8.26 -21.40 16.76
N ILE A 254 9.56 -21.23 16.49
CA ILE A 254 10.56 -22.28 16.72
C ILE A 254 10.67 -22.59 18.22
N LEU A 255 10.72 -21.56 19.07
CA LEU A 255 10.76 -21.76 20.52
C LEU A 255 9.51 -22.49 20.99
N LEU A 256 8.32 -22.10 20.53
CA LEU A 256 7.08 -22.81 20.82
C LEU A 256 7.17 -24.27 20.37
N PHE A 257 7.65 -24.53 19.16
CA PHE A 257 7.81 -25.91 18.65
C PHE A 257 8.71 -26.76 19.55
N ILE A 258 9.80 -26.20 20.10
CA ILE A 258 10.67 -26.93 21.04
C ILE A 258 9.93 -27.29 22.33
N PHE A 259 9.02 -26.45 22.81
CA PHE A 259 8.29 -26.69 24.06
C PHE A 259 7.04 -27.55 23.92
N MET A 260 6.28 -27.42 22.82
CA MET A 260 4.97 -28.06 22.64
C MET A 260 4.84 -28.87 21.34
N GLY A 261 5.93 -29.04 20.59
CA GLY A 261 5.94 -29.80 19.34
C GLY A 261 5.05 -29.18 18.26
N GLU A 262 4.39 -30.02 17.46
CA GLU A 262 3.55 -29.61 16.33
C GLU A 262 2.37 -28.71 16.73
N ALA A 263 1.95 -28.72 18.01
CA ALA A 263 0.91 -27.82 18.51
C ALA A 263 1.26 -26.33 18.31
N ALA A 264 2.54 -25.99 18.16
CA ALA A 264 2.98 -24.63 17.84
C ALA A 264 2.48 -24.11 16.48
N PHE A 265 2.05 -25.01 15.58
CA PHE A 265 1.54 -24.68 14.25
C PHE A 265 0.01 -24.69 14.17
N ASP A 266 -0.70 -24.79 15.30
CA ASP A 266 -2.15 -24.68 15.36
C ASP A 266 -2.63 -23.34 14.75
N ASP A 267 -3.74 -23.38 14.01
CA ASP A 267 -4.33 -22.23 13.31
C ASP A 267 -4.61 -21.05 14.25
N ILE A 268 -4.97 -21.31 15.51
CA ILE A 268 -5.23 -20.27 16.51
C ILE A 268 -3.93 -19.52 16.83
N ILE A 269 -2.84 -20.25 17.08
CA ILE A 269 -1.52 -19.68 17.39
C ILE A 269 -1.01 -18.91 16.16
N HIS A 270 -1.15 -19.51 14.97
CA HIS A 270 -0.70 -18.90 13.73
C HIS A 270 -1.42 -17.57 13.45
N THR A 271 -2.73 -17.54 13.65
CA THR A 271 -3.58 -16.36 13.48
C THR A 271 -3.25 -15.28 14.51
N LEU A 272 -3.10 -15.65 15.79
CA LEU A 272 -2.75 -14.73 16.86
C LEU A 272 -1.39 -14.07 16.62
N LEU A 273 -0.38 -14.86 16.22
CA LEU A 273 0.94 -14.34 15.86
C LEU A 273 0.88 -13.44 14.62
N GLY A 274 -0.05 -13.71 13.69
CA GLY A 274 -0.32 -12.84 12.55
C GLY A 274 -0.87 -11.46 12.95
N TYR A 275 -1.80 -11.40 13.90
CA TYR A 275 -2.28 -10.12 14.43
C TYR A 275 -1.22 -9.39 15.26
N ALA A 276 -0.44 -10.13 16.06
CA ALA A 276 0.68 -9.58 16.81
C ALA A 276 1.73 -8.95 15.88
N LEU A 277 2.02 -9.57 14.73
CA LEU A 277 2.88 -9.01 13.68
C LEU A 277 2.37 -7.64 13.21
N VAL A 278 1.08 -7.53 12.86
CA VAL A 278 0.50 -6.26 12.37
C VAL A 278 0.66 -5.16 13.41
N LEU A 279 0.33 -5.47 14.66
CA LEU A 279 0.45 -4.53 15.77
C LEU A 279 1.91 -4.11 15.96
N ALA A 280 2.84 -5.06 16.04
CA ALA A 280 4.24 -4.80 16.27
C ALA A 280 4.88 -3.97 15.15
N VAL A 281 4.61 -4.28 13.88
CA VAL A 281 5.09 -3.48 12.74
C VAL A 281 4.51 -2.07 12.77
N THR A 282 3.22 -1.93 13.07
CA THR A 282 2.56 -0.62 13.14
C THR A 282 3.13 0.23 14.28
N VAL A 283 3.37 -0.36 15.45
CA VAL A 283 3.99 0.31 16.61
C VAL A 283 5.44 0.69 16.30
N LEU A 284 6.19 -0.20 15.65
CA LEU A 284 7.57 0.07 15.25
C LEU A 284 7.63 1.27 14.29
N LEU A 285 6.78 1.28 13.25
CA LEU A 285 6.65 2.42 12.34
C LEU A 285 6.24 3.71 13.06
N TRP A 286 5.24 3.62 13.95
CA TRP A 286 4.82 4.77 14.76
C TRP A 286 5.96 5.37 15.55
N TRP A 287 6.77 4.51 16.18
CA TRP A 287 7.91 4.91 17.00
C TRP A 287 9.04 5.48 16.13
N THR A 288 9.37 4.85 15.00
CA THR A 288 10.43 5.33 14.11
C THR A 288 10.14 6.70 13.50
N GLY A 289 8.86 7.06 13.35
CA GLY A 289 8.44 8.37 12.87
C GLY A 289 8.99 9.53 13.69
N ARG A 290 9.18 9.34 15.00
CA ARG A 290 9.70 10.37 15.93
C ARG A 290 11.13 10.81 15.65
N PHE A 291 11.91 9.99 14.92
CA PHE A 291 13.30 10.32 14.58
C PHE A 291 13.42 11.15 13.30
N PHE A 292 12.32 11.44 12.61
CA PHE A 292 12.34 12.24 11.40
C PHE A 292 12.27 13.74 11.72
N PRO A 293 12.99 14.59 10.96
CA PRO A 293 13.04 16.04 11.24
C PRO A 293 11.71 16.79 11.15
N ASP A 294 10.73 16.25 10.42
CA ASP A 294 9.43 16.89 10.17
C ASP A 294 8.27 16.16 10.88
N TYR A 295 8.60 15.41 11.94
CA TYR A 295 7.63 14.71 12.75
C TYR A 295 6.61 15.69 13.33
N VAL A 296 5.33 15.39 13.13
CA VAL A 296 4.20 16.14 13.68
C VAL A 296 3.61 15.35 14.83
N GLU A 297 3.72 15.90 16.03
CA GLU A 297 3.10 15.30 17.21
C GLU A 297 1.58 15.48 17.16
N ALA A 298 0.83 14.46 17.58
CA ALA A 298 -0.64 14.51 17.53
C ALA A 298 -1.23 15.69 18.34
N ALA A 299 -0.52 16.17 19.37
CA ALA A 299 -0.91 17.33 20.19
C ALA A 299 -0.82 18.66 19.42
N GLU A 300 0.11 18.82 18.49
CA GLU A 300 0.27 20.03 17.67
C GLU A 300 -0.90 20.23 16.68
N LYS A 301 -1.72 19.19 16.48
CA LYS A 301 -2.99 19.27 15.72
C LYS A 301 -4.20 19.66 16.57
N MET A 302 -4.07 19.65 17.90
CA MET A 302 -5.15 20.02 18.84
C MET A 302 -5.09 21.49 19.26
N GLU A 303 -3.94 22.17 19.12
CA GLU A 303 -3.89 23.63 19.22
C GLU A 303 -4.32 24.23 17.88
N PRO A 304 -5.51 24.83 17.76
CA PRO A 304 -5.73 25.77 16.67
C PRO A 304 -4.70 26.89 16.86
N LYS A 305 -3.97 27.19 15.79
CA LYS A 305 -3.10 28.36 15.67
C LYS A 305 -3.94 29.65 15.79
N GLN A 306 -4.39 29.96 17.00
CA GLN A 306 -5.23 31.09 17.37
C GLN A 306 -4.81 31.57 18.76
N LEU A 307 -3.60 32.11 18.88
CA LEU A 307 -3.20 32.97 20.01
C LEU A 307 -1.87 33.70 19.74
N GLN A 308 -1.60 34.08 18.49
CA GLN A 308 -0.46 34.95 18.17
C GLN A 308 -0.82 36.25 17.42
N ASP A 309 -2.08 36.43 17.02
CA ASP A 309 -2.54 37.66 16.32
C ASP A 309 -3.58 38.46 17.14
N ALA A 310 -3.68 38.25 18.46
CA ALA A 310 -4.60 39.00 19.32
C ALA A 310 -3.93 40.18 20.08
N ASP A 311 -2.61 40.33 19.99
CA ASP A 311 -1.84 41.39 20.66
C ASP A 311 -0.92 42.15 19.67
N ALA A 312 -1.47 42.63 18.55
CA ALA A 312 -0.80 43.58 17.64
C ALA A 312 -1.79 44.62 17.10
#